data_AF-A0A1B2J6C8-F1
#
_entry.id   AF-A0A1B2J6C8-F1
#
_cell.length_a   1.000
_cell.length_b   1.000
_cell.length_c   1.000
_cell.angle_alpha   90.00
_cell.angle_beta   90.00
_cell.angle_gamma   90.00
#
_symmetry.space_group_name_H-M   'P 1'
#
loop_
_entity.id
_entity.type
_entity.pdbx_description
1 polymer ?
#
loop_
_entity_poly.entity_id
_entity_poly.type
_entity_poly.pdbx_seq_one_letter_code
_entity_poly.pdbx_strand_id
1 'polypeptide(L)'
;MERRQKATQDALVPRLLHADYRAKVEEFKKVRIIQDSSILDSTRLEYDMVIENQRGISLFGIPLYGGNSLVHPLDPPNYETESGKPVNDFELFPLPDLSWRWTWDKWRVLMIGDLDEQGWSYAYTRFRSHRWRGIYRVNNFIRRRLWIRERIQEDSNLIEKDLTDSMITQNLESIKKTKSPVDTESGFPADLFELLEDCKIDRERTELLLRTVLEKTKGDKTILQNYYDFVQKIVDKTFVFNNSKKLFWDQLASVHHI
;
A
#
# COMPACT_ATOMS: atom_id res chain seq x y z
N MET A 1 39.92 10.24 -25.64
CA MET A 1 39.95 8.99 -24.85
C MET A 1 38.88 8.91 -23.75
N GLU A 2 38.05 9.94 -23.54
CA GLU A 2 37.06 9.98 -22.44
C GLU A 2 35.64 9.48 -22.79
N ARG A 3 35.30 9.29 -24.07
CA ARG A 3 33.95 8.80 -24.45
C ARG A 3 33.74 7.30 -24.26
N ARG A 4 34.79 6.52 -23.97
CA ARG A 4 34.71 5.06 -23.80
C ARG A 4 34.52 4.60 -22.36
N GLN A 5 34.73 5.47 -21.35
CA GLN A 5 34.52 5.10 -19.94
C GLN A 5 33.09 5.35 -19.46
N LYS A 6 32.34 6.24 -20.12
CA LYS A 6 30.93 6.53 -19.74
C LYS A 6 29.94 5.45 -20.21
N ALA A 7 30.34 4.57 -21.12
CA ALA A 7 29.48 3.49 -21.64
C ALA A 7 29.56 2.18 -20.84
N THR A 8 30.43 2.09 -19.82
CA THR A 8 30.67 0.85 -19.07
C THR A 8 29.91 0.81 -17.74
N GLN A 9 29.41 1.94 -17.22
CA GLN A 9 28.56 1.97 -16.02
C GLN A 9 27.07 1.71 -16.32
N ASP A 10 26.59 2.00 -17.53
CA ASP A 10 25.21 1.71 -17.94
C ASP A 10 24.99 0.28 -18.47
N ALA A 11 26.05 -0.54 -18.53
CA ALA A 11 26.03 -1.91 -19.09
C ALA A 11 25.80 -3.02 -18.03
N LEU A 12 25.48 -2.65 -16.79
CA LEU A 12 25.24 -3.59 -15.68
C LEU A 12 23.82 -3.49 -15.10
N VAL A 13 22.81 -3.23 -15.94
CA VAL A 13 21.41 -3.49 -15.57
C VAL A 13 21.16 -4.99 -15.73
N PRO A 14 20.94 -5.77 -14.66
CA PRO A 14 20.77 -7.21 -14.79
C PRO A 14 19.49 -7.54 -15.58
N ARG A 15 19.71 -8.14 -16.75
CA ARG A 15 18.92 -9.22 -17.37
C ARG A 15 17.43 -9.27 -16.99
N LEU A 16 16.60 -8.68 -17.86
CA LEU A 16 15.22 -9.10 -18.16
C LEU A 16 14.44 -9.62 -16.93
N LEU A 17 14.22 -8.74 -15.96
CA LEU A 17 13.03 -8.84 -15.13
C LEU A 17 11.84 -8.51 -16.05
N HIS A 18 10.92 -9.46 -16.20
CA HIS A 18 9.73 -9.45 -17.07
C HIS A 18 9.17 -8.05 -17.36
N ALA A 19 9.28 -7.61 -18.62
CA ALA A 19 8.79 -6.30 -19.07
C ALA A 19 7.33 -6.05 -18.66
N ASP A 20 6.48 -7.08 -18.70
CA ASP A 20 5.07 -7.00 -18.30
C ASP A 20 4.87 -6.75 -16.80
N TYR A 21 5.76 -7.27 -15.96
CA TYR A 21 5.64 -7.12 -14.52
C TYR A 21 6.14 -5.76 -14.06
N ARG A 22 7.30 -5.32 -14.58
CA ARG A 22 7.80 -3.97 -14.34
C ARG A 22 6.77 -2.92 -14.81
N ALA A 23 6.14 -3.14 -15.96
CA ALA A 23 5.07 -2.27 -16.43
C ALA A 23 3.90 -2.18 -15.45
N LYS A 24 3.42 -3.32 -14.92
CA LYS A 24 2.34 -3.35 -13.91
C LYS A 24 2.73 -2.69 -12.59
N VAL A 25 3.98 -2.84 -12.19
CA VAL A 25 4.54 -2.17 -11.00
C VAL A 25 4.61 -0.66 -11.20
N GLU A 26 5.12 -0.22 -12.35
CA GLU A 26 5.18 1.19 -12.67
C GLU A 26 3.77 1.79 -12.84
N GLU A 27 2.82 1.00 -13.34
CA GLU A 27 1.40 1.35 -13.35
C GLU A 27 0.84 1.49 -11.93
N PHE A 28 1.13 0.54 -11.03
CA PHE A 28 0.76 0.64 -9.62
C PHE A 28 1.33 1.92 -8.97
N LYS A 29 2.63 2.19 -9.16
CA LYS A 29 3.29 3.39 -8.66
C LYS A 29 2.60 4.64 -9.21
N LYS A 30 2.30 4.69 -10.50
CA LYS A 30 1.57 5.82 -11.13
C LYS A 30 0.17 6.03 -10.55
N VAL A 31 -0.62 4.96 -10.44
CA VAL A 31 -2.02 5.02 -9.95
C VAL A 31 -2.06 5.55 -8.51
N ARG A 32 -1.16 5.06 -7.63
CA ARG A 32 -1.10 5.50 -6.24
C ARG A 32 -0.57 6.92 -6.09
N ILE A 33 0.49 7.29 -6.83
CA ILE A 33 1.02 8.67 -6.83
C ILE A 33 -0.09 9.67 -7.20
N ILE A 34 -0.96 9.35 -8.17
CA ILE A 34 -2.07 10.23 -8.56
C ILE A 34 -3.11 10.35 -7.44
N GLN A 35 -3.40 9.27 -6.71
CA GLN A 35 -4.39 9.26 -5.63
C GLN A 35 -3.90 10.07 -4.41
N ASP A 36 -2.62 9.95 -4.06
CA ASP A 36 -2.05 10.57 -2.85
C ASP A 36 -1.48 11.99 -3.10
N SER A 37 -1.28 12.40 -4.36
CA SER A 37 -0.85 13.76 -4.74
C SER A 37 -1.80 14.88 -4.33
N SER A 38 -3.04 14.55 -3.95
CA SER A 38 -3.99 15.53 -3.39
C SER A 38 -3.70 15.88 -1.91
N ILE A 39 -2.79 15.15 -1.25
CA ILE A 39 -2.52 15.25 0.19
C ILE A 39 -1.07 15.67 0.49
N LEU A 40 -0.12 15.59 -0.45
CA LEU A 40 1.30 15.57 -0.11
C LEU A 40 2.18 16.47 -1.00
N ASP A 41 2.08 17.78 -0.83
CA ASP A 41 2.83 18.77 -1.63
C ASP A 41 4.29 18.97 -1.15
N SER A 42 4.71 18.32 -0.06
CA SER A 42 6.03 18.52 0.58
C SER A 42 6.69 17.25 1.13
N THR A 43 6.19 16.07 0.78
CA THR A 43 6.71 14.81 1.36
C THR A 43 6.84 13.79 0.25
N ARG A 44 8.02 13.19 0.09
CA ARG A 44 8.31 12.29 -1.03
C ARG A 44 7.95 10.87 -0.63
N LEU A 45 6.91 10.32 -1.23
CA LEU A 45 6.46 8.95 -1.00
C LEU A 45 7.06 8.00 -2.03
N GLU A 46 7.64 6.89 -1.57
CA GLU A 46 8.25 5.86 -2.41
C GLU A 46 7.90 4.45 -1.95
N TYR A 47 8.05 3.50 -2.86
CA TYR A 47 7.78 2.08 -2.61
C TYR A 47 9.01 1.24 -2.91
N ASP A 48 9.38 0.40 -1.96
CA ASP A 48 10.35 -0.67 -2.14
C ASP A 48 9.67 -1.99 -2.46
N MET A 49 10.39 -2.84 -3.18
CA MET A 49 9.86 -4.09 -3.69
C MET A 49 10.82 -5.25 -3.55
N VAL A 50 10.26 -6.38 -3.13
CA VAL A 50 10.95 -7.66 -3.00
C VAL A 50 10.15 -8.74 -3.71
N ILE A 51 10.87 -9.55 -4.48
CA ILE A 51 10.33 -10.66 -5.25
C ILE A 51 10.64 -11.94 -4.48
N GLU A 52 9.62 -12.69 -4.13
CA GLU A 52 9.73 -14.03 -3.58
C GLU A 52 9.63 -15.07 -4.70
N ASN A 53 10.60 -15.97 -4.80
CA ASN A 53 10.68 -17.03 -5.80
C ASN A 53 10.68 -18.39 -5.10
N GLN A 54 9.87 -19.33 -5.56
CA GLN A 54 9.87 -20.70 -5.03
C GLN A 54 9.74 -21.73 -6.15
N ARG A 55 10.35 -22.90 -5.93
CA ARG A 55 10.20 -24.07 -6.80
C ARG A 55 9.49 -25.19 -6.04
N GLY A 56 8.74 -26.02 -6.75
CA GLY A 56 7.87 -27.01 -6.13
C GLY A 56 7.00 -27.74 -7.12
N ILE A 57 5.93 -28.32 -6.60
CA ILE A 57 4.88 -28.98 -7.37
C ILE A 57 3.55 -28.86 -6.63
N SER A 58 2.45 -28.79 -7.36
CA SER A 58 1.11 -28.98 -6.78
C SER A 58 0.69 -30.44 -6.91
N LEU A 59 0.58 -31.15 -5.78
CA LEU A 59 0.20 -32.56 -5.74
C LEU A 59 -1.16 -32.72 -5.04
N PHE A 60 -2.15 -33.31 -5.73
CA PHE A 60 -3.53 -33.47 -5.22
C PHE A 60 -4.15 -32.17 -4.66
N GLY A 61 -3.85 -31.03 -5.29
CA GLY A 61 -4.34 -29.71 -4.85
C GLY A 61 -3.53 -29.07 -3.70
N ILE A 62 -2.52 -29.76 -3.18
CA ILE A 62 -1.62 -29.23 -2.14
C ILE A 62 -0.41 -28.57 -2.82
N PRO A 63 -0.19 -27.25 -2.66
CA PRO A 63 0.96 -26.57 -3.23
C PRO A 63 2.22 -26.81 -2.38
N LEU A 64 3.09 -27.72 -2.82
CA LEU A 64 4.36 -28.05 -2.17
C LEU A 64 5.51 -27.26 -2.81
N TYR A 65 5.62 -25.98 -2.46
CA TYR A 65 6.67 -25.10 -2.95
C TYR A 65 7.52 -24.57 -1.80
N GLY A 66 8.81 -24.36 -2.06
CA GLY A 66 9.71 -23.76 -1.09
C GLY A 66 10.88 -23.05 -1.75
N GLY A 67 11.46 -22.08 -1.04
CA GLY A 67 12.70 -21.41 -1.43
C GLY A 67 13.90 -22.35 -1.41
N ASN A 68 13.92 -23.33 -0.50
CA ASN A 68 15.00 -24.32 -0.41
C ASN A 68 15.01 -25.32 -1.59
N SER A 69 13.94 -25.37 -2.38
CA SER A 69 13.84 -26.19 -3.60
C SER A 69 14.41 -25.49 -4.84
N LEU A 70 14.89 -24.25 -4.70
CA LEU A 70 15.51 -23.51 -5.79
C LEU A 70 16.86 -24.14 -6.14
N VAL A 71 17.13 -24.24 -7.43
CA VAL A 71 18.35 -24.85 -7.97
C VAL A 71 19.33 -23.74 -8.32
N HIS A 72 20.24 -23.43 -7.40
CA HIS A 72 21.32 -22.47 -7.67
C HIS A 72 22.40 -23.08 -8.57
N PRO A 73 22.94 -22.33 -9.56
CA PRO A 73 22.69 -20.92 -9.89
C PRO A 73 21.64 -20.70 -11.00
N LEU A 74 20.91 -21.75 -11.40
CA LEU A 74 19.94 -21.66 -12.50
C LEU A 74 18.71 -20.83 -12.12
N ASP A 75 18.33 -20.91 -10.86
CA ASP A 75 17.20 -20.19 -10.28
C ASP A 75 17.64 -18.88 -9.60
N PRO A 76 16.75 -17.87 -9.56
CA PRO A 76 16.96 -16.68 -8.75
C PRO A 76 16.98 -17.04 -7.25
N PRO A 77 17.48 -16.13 -6.39
CA PRO A 77 17.35 -16.25 -4.94
C PRO A 77 15.89 -16.38 -4.48
N ASN A 78 15.67 -16.97 -3.30
CA ASN A 78 14.35 -17.05 -2.68
C ASN A 78 13.71 -15.68 -2.54
N TYR A 79 14.49 -14.68 -2.13
CA TYR A 79 14.06 -13.30 -2.13
C TYR A 79 15.08 -12.43 -2.87
N GLU A 80 14.62 -11.58 -3.77
CA GLU A 80 15.46 -10.67 -4.54
C GLU A 80 14.82 -9.29 -4.70
N THR A 81 15.65 -8.26 -4.79
CA THR A 81 15.23 -6.90 -5.17
C THR A 81 14.83 -6.85 -6.65
N GLU A 82 14.21 -5.75 -7.09
CA GLU A 82 13.95 -5.49 -8.52
C GLU A 82 15.22 -5.59 -9.40
N SER A 83 16.39 -5.34 -8.81
CA SER A 83 17.69 -5.44 -9.48
C SER A 83 18.27 -6.87 -9.53
N GLY A 84 17.58 -7.86 -8.95
CA GLY A 84 18.05 -9.25 -8.86
C GLY A 84 19.08 -9.51 -7.76
N LYS A 85 19.32 -8.54 -6.86
CA LYS A 85 20.18 -8.76 -5.68
C LYS A 85 19.43 -9.57 -4.62
N PRO A 86 20.06 -10.58 -4.00
CA PRO A 86 19.42 -11.38 -2.95
C PRO A 86 19.07 -10.53 -1.73
N VAL A 87 17.96 -10.88 -1.09
CA VAL A 87 17.48 -10.33 0.18
C VAL A 87 17.41 -11.50 1.17
N ASN A 88 18.07 -11.37 2.32
CA ASN A 88 18.09 -12.45 3.31
C ASN A 88 16.96 -12.30 4.32
N ASP A 89 16.66 -11.06 4.72
CA ASP A 89 15.66 -10.74 5.73
C ASP A 89 14.88 -9.48 5.28
N PHE A 90 13.55 -9.58 5.34
CA PHE A 90 12.62 -8.50 5.01
C PHE A 90 12.64 -7.40 6.06
N GLU A 91 12.81 -7.77 7.33
CA GLU A 91 12.76 -6.83 8.44
C GLU A 91 14.02 -5.95 8.49
N LEU A 92 15.13 -6.45 7.95
CA LEU A 92 16.40 -5.75 7.84
C LEU A 92 16.59 -5.08 6.46
N PHE A 93 15.53 -4.92 5.68
CA PHE A 93 15.62 -4.25 4.38
C PHE A 93 16.04 -2.77 4.59
N PRO A 94 17.15 -2.33 3.97
CA PRO A 94 17.72 -1.02 4.28
C PRO A 94 16.90 0.11 3.66
N LEU A 95 16.78 1.21 4.41
CA LEU A 95 16.37 2.50 3.87
C LEU A 95 17.56 3.17 3.15
N PRO A 96 17.31 4.09 2.19
CA PRO A 96 18.39 4.75 1.46
C PRO A 96 19.30 5.58 2.37
N ASP A 97 18.71 6.30 3.31
CA ASP A 97 19.38 7.12 4.32
C ASP A 97 18.43 7.40 5.51
N LEU A 98 18.87 8.25 6.45
CA LEU A 98 18.13 8.57 7.68
C LEU A 98 16.95 9.54 7.50
N SER A 99 16.81 10.19 6.33
CA SER A 99 15.67 11.06 6.01
C SER A 99 14.42 10.29 5.64
N TRP A 100 14.56 8.98 5.42
CA TRP A 100 13.46 8.08 5.12
C TRP A 100 12.99 7.35 6.36
N ARG A 101 11.69 7.07 6.40
CA ARG A 101 11.12 6.09 7.31
C ARG A 101 10.06 5.27 6.62
N TRP A 102 9.84 4.06 7.13
CA TRP A 102 8.72 3.23 6.71
C TRP A 102 7.41 3.86 7.18
N THR A 103 6.44 3.98 6.29
CA THR A 103 5.06 4.31 6.66
C THR A 103 4.32 3.05 7.07
N TRP A 104 4.61 1.92 6.43
CA TRP A 104 4.03 0.62 6.77
C TRP A 104 4.89 -0.14 7.76
N ASP A 105 4.23 -0.68 8.77
CA ASP A 105 4.81 -1.56 9.79
C ASP A 105 5.40 -2.84 9.20
N LYS A 106 4.75 -3.38 8.17
CA LYS A 106 5.11 -4.66 7.53
C LYS A 106 5.06 -4.58 6.02
N TRP A 107 5.78 -5.50 5.39
CA TRP A 107 5.64 -5.79 3.98
C TRP A 107 4.23 -6.31 3.67
N ARG A 108 3.68 -5.85 2.55
CA ARG A 108 2.36 -6.27 2.05
C ARG A 108 2.51 -6.98 0.72
N VAL A 109 1.63 -7.93 0.44
CA VAL A 109 1.60 -8.62 -0.86
C VAL A 109 0.95 -7.73 -1.90
N LEU A 110 1.63 -7.53 -3.03
CA LEU A 110 1.10 -6.75 -4.15
C LEU A 110 0.14 -7.60 -4.99
N MET A 111 -1.16 -7.36 -4.83
CA MET A 111 -2.23 -8.10 -5.50
C MET A 111 -2.58 -7.50 -6.87
N ILE A 112 -1.62 -7.46 -7.81
CA ILE A 112 -1.83 -6.91 -9.15
C ILE A 112 -1.70 -7.96 -10.26
N GLY A 113 -2.69 -8.00 -11.15
CA GLY A 113 -2.70 -8.92 -12.29
C GLY A 113 -3.27 -10.30 -11.97
N ASP A 114 -2.79 -11.32 -12.69
CA ASP A 114 -3.26 -12.71 -12.58
C ASP A 114 -2.48 -13.44 -11.48
N LEU A 115 -3.07 -13.44 -10.28
CA LEU A 115 -2.54 -14.00 -9.04
C LEU A 115 -3.60 -14.86 -8.35
N ASP A 116 -3.17 -15.84 -7.54
CA ASP A 116 -4.08 -16.53 -6.63
C ASP A 116 -4.47 -15.67 -5.42
N GLU A 117 -5.33 -16.21 -4.56
CA GLU A 117 -5.80 -15.58 -3.32
C GLU A 117 -4.67 -15.21 -2.33
N GLN A 118 -3.50 -15.85 -2.46
CA GLN A 118 -2.31 -15.61 -1.63
C GLN A 118 -1.26 -14.73 -2.32
N GLY A 119 -1.56 -14.23 -3.52
CA GLY A 119 -0.70 -13.37 -4.33
C GLY A 119 0.41 -14.10 -5.09
N TRP A 120 0.28 -15.41 -5.32
CA TRP A 120 1.21 -16.17 -6.15
C TRP A 120 0.82 -16.12 -7.62
N SER A 121 1.84 -16.05 -8.45
CA SER A 121 1.77 -16.37 -9.88
C SER A 121 2.62 -17.59 -10.17
N TYR A 122 2.16 -18.45 -11.09
CA TYR A 122 2.73 -19.74 -11.40
C TYR A 122 3.22 -19.81 -12.85
N ALA A 123 4.36 -20.47 -13.07
CA ALA A 123 4.90 -20.76 -14.40
C ALA A 123 5.36 -22.22 -14.49
N TYR A 124 5.66 -22.69 -15.70
CA TYR A 124 6.00 -24.09 -15.96
C TYR A 124 7.31 -24.47 -15.25
N THR A 125 8.49 -24.14 -15.79
CA THR A 125 9.78 -24.53 -15.18
C THR A 125 10.79 -23.39 -15.04
N ARG A 126 10.67 -22.34 -15.87
CA ARG A 126 11.71 -21.31 -16.01
C ARG A 126 11.24 -19.97 -15.48
N PHE A 127 11.99 -19.39 -14.54
CA PHE A 127 11.70 -18.06 -13.99
C PHE A 127 11.75 -16.93 -15.04
N ARG A 128 12.35 -17.20 -16.20
CA ARG A 128 12.37 -16.31 -17.38
C ARG A 128 11.18 -16.49 -18.32
N SER A 129 10.15 -17.26 -17.93
CA SER A 129 8.92 -17.45 -18.71
C SER A 129 8.09 -16.17 -18.79
N HIS A 130 7.56 -15.81 -19.96
CA HIS A 130 6.56 -14.72 -20.10
C HIS A 130 5.13 -15.18 -19.75
N ARG A 131 4.94 -16.47 -19.49
CA ARG A 131 3.64 -17.08 -19.18
C ARG A 131 3.56 -17.37 -17.69
N TRP A 132 3.02 -16.42 -16.95
CA TRP A 132 2.66 -16.52 -15.54
C TRP A 132 1.14 -16.45 -15.39
N ARG A 133 0.57 -17.22 -14.46
CA ARG A 133 -0.88 -17.26 -14.19
C ARG A 133 -1.16 -17.41 -12.71
N GLY A 134 -2.26 -16.85 -12.23
CA GLY A 134 -2.72 -16.95 -10.85
C GLY A 134 -3.33 -18.32 -10.54
N ILE A 135 -3.80 -19.04 -11.55
CA ILE A 135 -4.36 -20.38 -11.35
C ILE A 135 -3.25 -21.43 -11.45
N TYR A 136 -2.97 -22.12 -10.34
CA TYR A 136 -2.01 -23.22 -10.31
C TYR A 136 -2.51 -24.43 -11.11
N ARG A 137 -1.58 -25.14 -11.75
CA ARG A 137 -1.81 -26.41 -12.44
C ARG A 137 -0.74 -27.41 -12.03
N VAL A 138 -1.00 -28.70 -12.22
CA VAL A 138 -0.08 -29.81 -11.89
C VAL A 138 1.30 -29.70 -12.55
N ASN A 139 1.39 -28.96 -13.66
CA ASN A 139 2.64 -28.77 -14.41
C ASN A 139 3.31 -27.42 -14.14
N ASN A 140 2.85 -26.69 -13.13
CA ASN A 140 3.56 -25.53 -12.61
C ASN A 140 4.59 -26.01 -11.59
N PHE A 141 5.87 -25.76 -11.87
CA PHE A 141 6.97 -26.13 -10.98
C PHE A 141 7.60 -24.93 -10.28
N ILE A 142 7.21 -23.72 -10.66
CA ILE A 142 7.72 -22.49 -10.07
C ILE A 142 6.59 -21.53 -9.78
N ARG A 143 6.73 -20.79 -8.69
CA ARG A 143 5.83 -19.70 -8.32
C ARG A 143 6.61 -18.48 -7.87
N ARG A 144 5.97 -17.32 -7.99
CA ARG A 144 6.53 -16.04 -7.61
C ARG A 144 5.47 -15.19 -6.93
N ARG A 145 5.88 -14.44 -5.91
CA ARG A 145 5.04 -13.49 -5.19
C ARG A 145 5.80 -12.20 -4.94
N LEU A 146 5.06 -11.12 -4.79
CA LEU A 146 5.60 -9.79 -4.83
C LEU A 146 5.20 -9.06 -3.58
N TRP A 147 6.22 -8.53 -2.92
CA TRP A 147 6.11 -7.83 -1.68
C TRP A 147 6.44 -6.38 -1.92
N ILE A 148 5.67 -5.51 -1.28
CA ILE A 148 5.80 -4.07 -1.37
C ILE A 148 5.78 -3.46 0.03
N ARG A 149 6.59 -2.43 0.23
CA ARG A 149 6.59 -1.63 1.45
C ARG A 149 6.76 -0.17 1.11
N GLU A 150 5.97 0.67 1.76
CA GLU A 150 5.94 2.11 1.53
C GLU A 150 6.83 2.84 2.53
N ARG A 151 7.58 3.81 2.01
CA ARG A 151 8.42 4.73 2.77
C ARG A 151 8.12 6.17 2.37
N ILE A 152 8.36 7.07 3.31
CA ILE A 152 8.20 8.51 3.12
C ILE A 152 9.52 9.19 3.50
N GLN A 153 9.91 10.17 2.70
CA GLN A 153 11.00 11.09 3.01
C GLN A 153 10.42 12.29 3.72
N GLU A 154 10.91 12.56 4.93
CA GLU A 154 10.55 13.76 5.66
C GLU A 154 11.42 14.92 5.19
N ASP A 155 10.79 16.01 4.76
CA ASP A 155 11.48 17.26 4.50
C ASP A 155 11.95 17.83 5.84
N SER A 156 13.26 18.00 6.00
CA SER A 156 13.90 18.53 7.20
C SER A 156 13.35 19.90 7.63
N ASN A 157 12.75 20.66 6.70
CA ASN A 157 12.15 21.97 6.96
C ASN A 157 10.79 21.90 7.67
N LEU A 158 10.09 20.75 7.63
CA LEU A 158 8.82 20.54 8.34
C LEU A 158 9.05 20.18 9.82
N ILE A 159 10.16 19.50 10.11
CA ILE A 159 10.58 19.17 11.48
C ILE A 159 10.85 20.46 12.28
N GLU A 160 11.53 21.44 11.68
CA GLU A 160 11.71 22.76 12.32
C GLU A 160 10.38 23.47 12.55
N LYS A 161 9.43 23.37 11.60
CA LYS A 161 8.13 24.03 11.69
C LYS A 161 7.26 23.44 12.81
N ASP A 162 7.19 22.12 12.94
CA ASP A 162 6.46 21.43 14.02
C ASP A 162 7.09 21.70 15.40
N LEU A 163 8.42 21.77 15.48
CA LEU A 163 9.12 22.15 16.71
C LEU A 163 8.82 23.62 17.07
N THR A 164 8.78 24.54 16.11
CA THR A 164 8.41 25.94 16.37
C THR A 164 6.92 26.12 16.69
N ASP A 165 6.02 25.41 16.03
CA ASP A 165 4.57 25.49 16.31
C ASP A 165 4.25 24.88 17.68
N SER A 166 4.96 23.84 18.11
CA SER A 166 4.83 23.30 19.48
C SER A 166 5.29 24.28 20.56
N MET A 167 6.32 25.10 20.28
CA MET A 167 6.80 26.17 21.17
C MET A 167 5.90 27.41 21.17
N ILE A 168 5.25 27.71 20.04
CA ILE A 168 4.31 28.83 19.90
C ILE A 168 2.96 28.49 20.58
N THR A 169 2.49 27.25 20.48
CA THR A 169 1.21 26.81 21.05
C THR A 169 1.16 26.93 22.57
N GLN A 170 2.29 26.70 23.27
CA GLN A 170 2.36 26.89 24.73
C GLN A 170 2.25 28.36 25.19
N ASN A 171 2.44 29.33 24.30
CA ASN A 171 2.40 30.77 24.62
C ASN A 171 1.11 31.47 24.18
N LEU A 172 0.19 30.80 23.49
CA LEU A 172 -1.04 31.39 22.95
C LEU A 172 -2.33 31.04 23.71
N GLU A 173 -2.28 30.12 24.67
CA GLU A 173 -3.46 29.75 25.48
C GLU A 173 -3.97 30.85 26.43
N SER A 174 -3.29 32.01 26.51
CA SER A 174 -3.68 33.09 27.44
C SER A 174 -4.47 34.26 26.84
N ILE A 175 -4.85 34.30 25.54
CA ILE A 175 -5.53 35.48 24.98
C ILE A 175 -6.75 35.13 24.09
N LYS A 176 -7.93 35.35 24.70
CA LYS A 176 -9.24 35.78 24.14
C LYS A 176 -10.24 34.74 23.58
N LYS A 177 -11.27 34.51 24.40
CA LYS A 177 -12.70 34.42 24.00
C LYS A 177 -13.09 35.56 23.04
N THR A 178 -13.69 35.24 21.88
CA THR A 178 -14.84 35.99 21.32
C THR A 178 -15.66 35.09 20.37
N LYS A 179 -16.97 35.37 20.28
CA LYS A 179 -18.05 34.60 19.66
C LYS A 179 -18.07 34.61 18.11
N SER A 180 -18.51 33.47 17.56
CA SER A 180 -19.28 33.16 16.31
C SER A 180 -19.54 34.25 15.25
N PRO A 181 -19.64 33.85 13.95
CA PRO A 181 -20.95 33.48 13.42
C PRO A 181 -21.02 32.17 12.62
N VAL A 182 -22.21 31.59 12.74
CA VAL A 182 -22.83 30.49 11.98
C VAL A 182 -22.73 30.70 10.47
N ASP A 183 -22.34 29.66 9.73
CA ASP A 183 -22.75 29.42 8.35
C ASP A 183 -23.15 27.94 8.19
N THR A 184 -24.36 27.76 7.66
CA THR A 184 -25.06 26.48 7.48
C THR A 184 -24.92 26.04 6.03
N GLU A 185 -24.16 24.99 5.70
CA GLU A 185 -24.30 24.28 4.41
C GLU A 185 -23.97 22.76 4.50
N SER A 186 -25.04 21.97 4.51
CA SER A 186 -25.18 20.54 4.11
C SER A 186 -24.47 19.44 4.93
N GLY A 187 -25.28 18.49 5.38
CA GLY A 187 -24.85 17.23 6.00
C GLY A 187 -24.06 16.31 5.05
N PHE A 188 -24.11 15.00 5.29
CA PHE A 188 -23.54 14.02 4.36
C PHE A 188 -24.13 14.19 2.94
N PRO A 189 -23.38 13.84 1.88
CA PRO A 189 -23.89 13.85 0.52
C PRO A 189 -25.21 13.08 0.42
N ALA A 190 -26.22 13.67 -0.22
CA ALA A 190 -27.56 13.07 -0.29
C ALA A 190 -27.57 11.75 -1.08
N ASP A 191 -26.64 11.61 -2.02
CA ASP A 191 -26.38 10.46 -2.87
C ASP A 191 -25.47 9.39 -2.22
N LEU A 192 -24.96 9.62 -1.01
CA LEU A 192 -24.04 8.70 -0.34
C LEU A 192 -24.62 7.28 -0.22
N PHE A 193 -25.93 7.16 0.02
CA PHE A 193 -26.56 5.85 0.14
C PHE A 193 -26.61 5.11 -1.21
N GLU A 194 -26.96 5.81 -2.30
CA GLU A 194 -26.99 5.24 -3.66
C GLU A 194 -25.57 4.83 -4.10
N LEU A 195 -24.57 5.67 -3.83
CA LEU A 195 -23.15 5.36 -4.12
C LEU A 195 -22.65 4.11 -3.35
N LEU A 196 -23.12 3.91 -2.12
CA LEU A 196 -22.77 2.73 -1.32
C LEU A 196 -23.52 1.46 -1.76
N GLU A 197 -24.70 1.60 -2.33
CA GLU A 197 -25.43 0.48 -2.95
C GLU A 197 -24.75 0.02 -4.26
N ASP A 198 -24.22 0.96 -5.05
CA ASP A 198 -23.50 0.67 -6.30
C ASP A 198 -22.14 -0.01 -6.09
N CYS A 199 -21.57 0.09 -4.88
CA CYS A 199 -20.33 -0.62 -4.53
C CYS A 199 -20.52 -2.14 -4.61
N LYS A 200 -19.59 -2.86 -5.24
CA LYS A 200 -19.70 -4.31 -5.45
C LYS A 200 -19.29 -5.13 -4.23
N ILE A 201 -18.34 -4.61 -3.45
CA ILE A 201 -17.77 -5.29 -2.30
C ILE A 201 -17.67 -4.36 -1.09
N ASP A 202 -17.73 -4.92 0.12
CA ASP A 202 -17.67 -4.15 1.37
C ASP A 202 -16.38 -3.34 1.54
N ARG A 203 -15.29 -3.74 0.87
CA ARG A 203 -14.04 -2.97 0.85
C ARG A 203 -14.22 -1.60 0.20
N GLU A 204 -14.95 -1.54 -0.92
CA GLU A 204 -15.27 -0.28 -1.60
C GLU A 204 -16.17 0.60 -0.72
N ARG A 205 -17.16 -0.01 -0.06
CA ARG A 205 -18.03 0.69 0.90
C ARG A 205 -17.25 1.27 2.07
N THR A 206 -16.27 0.53 2.58
CA THR A 206 -15.38 0.96 3.66
C THR A 206 -14.57 2.17 3.24
N GLU A 207 -13.89 2.12 2.09
CA GLU A 207 -13.07 3.22 1.60
C GLU A 207 -13.90 4.49 1.34
N LEU A 208 -15.07 4.34 0.70
CA LEU A 208 -15.96 5.47 0.39
C LEU A 208 -16.51 6.12 1.68
N LEU A 209 -17.10 5.33 2.57
CA LEU A 209 -17.73 5.84 3.78
C LEU A 209 -16.70 6.47 4.73
N LEU A 210 -15.54 5.82 4.92
CA LEU A 210 -14.49 6.33 5.79
C LEU A 210 -13.97 7.67 5.28
N ARG A 211 -13.75 7.80 3.96
CA ARG A 211 -13.37 9.07 3.33
C ARG A 211 -14.41 10.16 3.59
N THR A 212 -15.69 9.90 3.33
CA THR A 212 -16.75 10.90 3.51
C THR A 212 -16.90 11.34 4.97
N VAL A 213 -16.79 10.39 5.93
CA VAL A 213 -16.85 10.70 7.36
C VAL A 213 -15.65 11.56 7.76
N LEU A 214 -14.44 11.24 7.29
CA LEU A 214 -13.23 12.02 7.60
C LEU A 214 -13.27 13.43 7.00
N GLU A 215 -13.74 13.58 5.76
CA GLU A 215 -13.92 14.90 5.14
C GLU A 215 -14.88 15.78 5.95
N LYS A 216 -15.94 15.20 6.52
CA LYS A 216 -16.93 15.95 7.32
C LYS A 216 -16.49 16.22 8.75
N THR A 217 -15.81 15.27 9.39
CA THR A 217 -15.40 15.37 10.80
C THR A 217 -14.03 16.03 10.96
N LYS A 218 -13.22 16.09 9.90
CA LYS A 218 -11.82 16.56 9.92
C LYS A 218 -10.96 15.84 10.97
N GLY A 219 -11.30 14.60 11.32
CA GLY A 219 -10.61 13.85 12.38
C GLY A 219 -11.06 14.21 13.81
N ASP A 220 -12.00 15.13 14.01
CA ASP A 220 -12.47 15.52 15.34
C ASP A 220 -13.50 14.52 15.91
N LYS A 221 -13.15 13.90 17.05
CA LYS A 221 -13.98 12.93 17.77
C LYS A 221 -15.31 13.52 18.26
N THR A 222 -15.31 14.79 18.67
CA THR A 222 -16.52 15.46 19.18
C THR A 222 -17.55 15.67 18.08
N ILE A 223 -17.07 15.95 16.86
CA ILE A 223 -17.90 16.10 15.67
C ILE A 223 -18.41 14.73 15.21
N LEU A 224 -17.57 13.70 15.23
CA LEU A 224 -17.98 12.33 14.88
C LEU A 224 -19.15 11.83 15.74
N GLN A 225 -19.15 12.16 17.03
CA GLN A 225 -20.22 11.74 17.95
C GLN A 225 -21.61 12.22 17.51
N ASN A 226 -21.69 13.38 16.85
CA ASN A 226 -22.96 13.91 16.32
C ASN A 226 -23.50 13.12 15.14
N TYR A 227 -22.66 12.32 14.48
CA TYR A 227 -22.98 11.55 13.29
C TYR A 227 -22.96 10.03 13.51
N TYR A 228 -22.63 9.57 14.72
CA TYR A 228 -22.43 8.16 15.02
C TYR A 228 -23.65 7.31 14.64
N ASP A 229 -24.86 7.72 15.06
CA ASP A 229 -26.09 6.98 14.78
C ASP A 229 -26.41 6.89 13.28
N PHE A 230 -26.07 7.94 12.53
CA PHE A 230 -26.24 7.96 11.07
C PHE A 230 -25.26 7.01 10.39
N VAL A 231 -23.97 7.06 10.76
CA VAL A 231 -22.93 6.18 10.23
C VAL A 231 -23.25 4.72 10.57
N GLN A 232 -23.66 4.44 11.81
CA GLN A 232 -24.11 3.12 12.25
C GLN A 232 -25.27 2.59 11.40
N LYS A 233 -26.28 3.41 11.15
CA LYS A 233 -27.42 3.03 10.30
C LYS A 233 -26.99 2.72 8.87
N ILE A 234 -26.04 3.47 8.30
CA ILE A 234 -25.51 3.19 6.96
C ILE A 234 -24.76 1.87 6.96
N VAL A 235 -23.79 1.70 7.86
CA VAL A 235 -22.98 0.47 7.97
C VAL A 235 -23.88 -0.75 8.12
N ASP A 236 -24.91 -0.67 8.95
CA ASP A 236 -25.81 -1.80 9.17
C ASP A 236 -26.65 -2.18 7.97
N LYS A 237 -26.99 -1.22 7.11
CA LYS A 237 -27.80 -1.44 5.91
C LYS A 237 -26.99 -1.82 4.69
N THR A 238 -25.77 -1.28 4.53
CA THR A 238 -25.01 -1.42 3.28
C THR A 238 -23.93 -2.50 3.34
N PHE A 239 -23.39 -2.81 4.52
CA PHE A 239 -22.35 -3.83 4.67
C PHE A 239 -22.96 -5.22 4.79
N VAL A 240 -22.45 -6.15 3.99
CA VAL A 240 -22.94 -7.53 3.94
C VAL A 240 -22.34 -8.37 5.06
N PHE A 241 -21.04 -8.20 5.35
CA PHE A 241 -20.31 -9.06 6.29
C PHE A 241 -20.01 -8.38 7.62
N ASN A 242 -20.24 -9.10 8.73
CA ASN A 242 -19.95 -8.61 10.08
C ASN A 242 -18.45 -8.30 10.29
N ASN A 243 -17.56 -9.05 9.66
CA ASN A 243 -16.12 -8.78 9.72
C ASN A 243 -15.78 -7.43 9.07
N SER A 244 -16.42 -7.09 7.95
CA SER A 244 -16.24 -5.79 7.29
C SER A 244 -16.75 -4.65 8.16
N LYS A 245 -17.92 -4.81 8.81
CA LYS A 245 -18.46 -3.83 9.76
C LYS A 245 -17.47 -3.55 10.89
N LYS A 246 -16.94 -4.61 11.50
CA LYS A 246 -15.93 -4.51 12.56
C LYS A 246 -14.67 -3.78 12.06
N LEU A 247 -14.15 -4.16 10.90
CA LEU A 247 -12.96 -3.55 10.31
C LEU A 247 -13.14 -2.05 10.05
N PHE A 248 -14.31 -1.64 9.55
CA PHE A 248 -14.64 -0.23 9.33
C PHE A 248 -14.57 0.56 10.65
N TRP A 249 -15.18 0.05 11.72
CA TRP A 249 -15.15 0.72 13.03
C TRP A 249 -13.74 0.76 13.64
N ASP A 250 -12.96 -0.32 13.51
CA ASP A 250 -11.57 -0.37 13.95
C ASP A 250 -10.72 0.69 13.21
N GLN A 251 -10.94 0.87 11.90
CA GLN A 251 -10.28 1.89 11.09
C GLN A 251 -10.74 3.31 11.43
N LEU A 252 -12.03 3.51 11.69
CA LEU A 252 -12.55 4.82 12.05
C LEU A 252 -12.03 5.26 13.43
N ALA A 253 -11.94 4.33 14.38
CA ALA A 253 -11.39 4.58 15.71
C ALA A 253 -9.89 4.95 15.66
N SER A 254 -9.10 4.29 14.80
CA SER A 254 -7.67 4.57 14.69
C SER A 254 -7.35 5.96 14.14
N VAL A 255 -8.19 6.49 13.25
CA VAL A 255 -8.01 7.83 12.68
C VAL A 255 -8.46 8.95 13.63
N HIS A 256 -9.43 8.67 14.50
CA HIS A 256 -10.00 9.66 15.43
C HIS A 256 -9.36 9.68 16.83
N HIS A 257 -8.24 8.96 17.04
CA HIS A 257 -7.61 8.74 18.35
C HIS A 257 -8.65 8.37 19.43
N ILE A 258 -9.50 7.37 19.14
CA ILE A 258 -10.48 6.87 20.10
C ILE A 258 -9.87 5.83 21.03
#